data_AF-A0A7S4U7D8-F1
#
_entry.id   AF-A0A7S4U7D8-F1
#
_cell.length_a   1.000
_cell.length_b   1.000
_cell.length_c   1.000
_cell.angle_alpha   90.00
_cell.angle_beta   90.00
_cell.angle_gamma   90.00
#
_symmetry.space_group_name_H-M   'P 1'
#
loop_
_entity.id
_entity.type
_entity.pdbx_description
1 polymer ?
#
loop_
_entity_poly.entity_id
_entity_poly.type
_entity_poly.pdbx_seq_one_letter_code
_entity_poly.pdbx_strand_id
1 'polypeptide(L)'
;DLTSLPSNIKDVWANDNRFSGNLDFTCLPSAIESLLLNKNLFVGEISLLQLPGSLSALGIQDNPIQQDVLVVPKGTDSLQDFTVGPSMFGMIIDEDGEQYSMQIDAASTRVCVQKYQKDM
;
A
#
# COMPACT_ATOMS: atom_id res chain seq x y z
N ASP A 1 -7.68 4.02 -14.43
CA ASP A 1 -6.29 4.23 -14.84
C ASP A 1 -5.72 5.37 -14.00
N LEU A 2 -4.65 5.09 -13.24
CA LEU A 2 -4.01 6.08 -12.34
C LEU A 2 -3.07 7.03 -13.09
N THR A 3 -2.68 6.71 -14.32
CA THR A 3 -1.74 7.52 -15.12
C THR A 3 -2.35 8.85 -15.60
N SER A 4 -3.68 8.97 -15.55
CA SER A 4 -4.43 10.14 -16.00
C SER A 4 -4.82 11.10 -14.87
N LEU A 5 -4.27 10.91 -13.67
CA LEU A 5 -4.54 11.78 -12.55
C LEU A 5 -3.97 13.20 -12.78
N PRO A 6 -4.68 14.28 -12.38
CA PRO A 6 -4.17 15.63 -12.48
C PRO A 6 -2.84 15.80 -11.72
N SER A 7 -1.88 16.53 -12.29
CA SER A 7 -0.52 16.65 -11.73
C SER A 7 -0.46 17.30 -10.34
N ASN A 8 -1.49 18.06 -9.94
CA ASN A 8 -1.59 18.75 -8.66
C ASN A 8 -2.53 18.06 -7.66
N ILE A 9 -3.02 16.86 -7.98
CA ILE A 9 -3.91 16.14 -7.06
C ILE A 9 -3.13 15.70 -5.82
N LYS A 10 -3.76 15.88 -4.66
CA LYS A 10 -3.21 15.51 -3.35
C LYS A 10 -3.90 14.29 -2.78
N ASP A 11 -5.24 14.29 -2.81
CA ASP A 11 -6.05 13.25 -2.21
C ASP A 11 -6.91 12.57 -3.25
N VAL A 12 -6.81 11.24 -3.30
CA VAL A 12 -7.66 10.39 -4.14
C VAL A 12 -8.37 9.39 -3.23
N TRP A 13 -9.68 9.58 -3.06
CA TRP A 13 -10.53 8.67 -2.30
C TRP A 13 -11.49 7.97 -3.26
N ALA A 14 -11.22 6.70 -3.53
CA ALA A 14 -12.01 5.85 -4.42
C ALA A 14 -12.40 4.53 -3.74
N ASN A 15 -12.37 4.50 -2.41
CA ASN A 15 -12.75 3.35 -1.61
C ASN A 15 -14.25 3.00 -1.72
N ASP A 16 -14.61 1.77 -1.35
CA ASP A 16 -16.00 1.27 -1.32
C ASP A 16 -16.69 1.34 -2.70
N ASN A 17 -15.99 0.90 -3.74
CA ASN A 17 -16.48 0.89 -5.12
C ASN A 17 -16.34 -0.52 -5.74
N ARG A 18 -16.56 -0.61 -7.05
CA ARG A 18 -16.37 -1.83 -7.85
C ARG A 18 -15.32 -1.63 -8.93
N PHE A 19 -14.36 -0.73 -8.72
CA PHE A 19 -13.27 -0.54 -9.66
C PHE A 19 -12.42 -1.81 -9.70
N SER A 20 -11.96 -2.15 -10.90
CA SER A 20 -11.23 -3.39 -11.16
C SER A 20 -10.07 -3.16 -12.12
N GLY A 21 -9.28 -4.20 -12.32
CA GLY A 21 -8.04 -4.15 -13.09
C GLY A 21 -6.81 -4.12 -12.18
N ASN A 22 -5.67 -3.87 -12.78
CA ASN A 22 -4.38 -3.84 -12.10
C ASN A 22 -4.06 -2.41 -11.64
N LEU A 23 -3.33 -2.31 -10.54
CA LEU A 23 -2.82 -1.04 -10.03
C LEU A 23 -1.37 -0.86 -10.47
N ASP A 24 -1.10 0.25 -11.15
CA ASP A 24 0.24 0.69 -11.50
C ASP A 24 0.52 2.02 -10.78
N PHE A 25 1.48 1.98 -9.87
CA PHE A 25 1.88 3.14 -9.06
C PHE A 25 3.10 3.88 -9.62
N THR A 26 3.67 3.46 -10.75
CA THR A 26 4.90 4.04 -11.31
C THR A 26 4.73 5.47 -11.81
N CYS A 27 3.51 5.88 -12.15
CA CYS A 27 3.21 7.19 -12.74
C CYS A 27 2.31 8.05 -11.85
N LEU A 28 2.36 7.88 -10.53
CA LEU A 28 1.60 8.72 -9.62
C LEU A 28 2.11 10.18 -9.64
N PRO A 29 1.22 11.18 -9.59
CA PRO A 29 1.61 12.58 -9.48
C PRO A 29 2.49 12.83 -8.25
N SER A 30 3.55 13.63 -8.40
CA SER A 30 4.51 13.90 -7.33
C SER A 30 3.96 14.68 -6.13
N ALA A 31 2.74 15.21 -6.24
CA ALA A 31 2.05 15.98 -5.20
C ALA A 31 1.04 15.14 -4.41
N ILE A 32 0.85 13.86 -4.75
CA ILE A 32 -0.13 13.00 -4.09
C ILE A 32 0.30 12.72 -2.64
N GLU A 33 -0.62 12.88 -1.71
CA GLU A 33 -0.41 12.73 -0.26
C GLU A 33 -1.22 11.54 0.27
N SER A 34 -2.41 11.29 -0.28
CA SER A 34 -3.31 10.20 0.13
C SER A 34 -3.92 9.46 -1.07
N LEU A 35 -3.84 8.13 -1.07
CA LEU A 35 -4.47 7.26 -2.07
C LEU A 35 -5.24 6.13 -1.38
N LEU A 36 -6.57 6.26 -1.30
CA LEU A 36 -7.46 5.28 -0.67
C LEU A 36 -8.28 4.54 -1.74
N LEU A 37 -7.90 3.28 -1.97
CA LEU A 37 -8.45 2.36 -2.97
C LEU A 37 -9.09 1.11 -2.35
N ASN A 38 -9.19 1.08 -1.03
CA ASN A 38 -9.69 -0.08 -0.29
C ASN A 38 -11.13 -0.44 -0.66
N LYS A 39 -11.50 -1.72 -0.49
CA LYS A 39 -12.83 -2.25 -0.81
C LYS A 39 -13.22 -1.99 -2.27
N ASN A 40 -12.42 -2.55 -3.18
CA ASN A 40 -12.65 -2.57 -4.61
C ASN A 40 -12.40 -3.99 -5.15
N LEU A 41 -12.28 -4.14 -6.46
CA LEU A 41 -12.04 -5.40 -7.17
C LEU A 41 -10.70 -5.38 -7.91
N PHE A 42 -9.71 -4.63 -7.40
CA PHE A 42 -8.37 -4.60 -7.98
C PHE A 42 -7.66 -5.94 -7.79
N VAL A 43 -6.94 -6.38 -8.82
CA VAL A 43 -6.27 -7.70 -8.88
C VAL A 43 -4.84 -7.56 -9.36
N GLY A 44 -4.09 -8.66 -9.29
CA GLY A 44 -2.73 -8.77 -9.79
C GLY A 44 -1.68 -8.31 -8.78
N GLU A 45 -0.44 -8.23 -9.26
CA GLU A 45 0.72 -7.83 -8.47
C GLU A 45 0.86 -6.30 -8.45
N ILE A 46 1.51 -5.79 -7.41
CA ILE A 46 1.78 -4.37 -7.23
C ILE A 46 3.24 -4.13 -6.82
N SER A 47 3.78 -2.98 -7.21
CA SER A 47 5.11 -2.53 -6.75
C SER A 47 4.99 -1.19 -6.04
N LEU A 48 5.58 -1.09 -4.86
CA LEU A 48 5.60 0.14 -4.05
C LEU A 48 6.94 0.90 -4.14
N LEU A 49 7.89 0.41 -4.95
CA LEU A 49 9.24 0.97 -5.04
C LEU A 49 9.31 2.38 -5.66
N GLN A 50 8.27 2.77 -6.41
CA GLN A 50 8.22 4.05 -7.12
C GLN A 50 7.13 4.99 -6.58
N LEU A 51 6.71 4.80 -5.32
CA LEU A 51 5.77 5.73 -4.70
C LEU A 51 6.39 7.13 -4.58
N PRO A 52 5.62 8.20 -4.85
CA PRO A 52 6.07 9.57 -4.60
C PRO A 52 6.41 9.77 -3.12
N GLY A 53 7.51 10.47 -2.83
CA GLY A 53 7.93 10.75 -1.45
C GLY A 53 6.95 11.63 -0.65
N SER A 54 5.97 12.26 -1.31
CA SER A 54 4.87 12.99 -0.66
C SER A 54 3.76 12.08 -0.14
N LEU A 55 3.68 10.83 -0.62
CA LEU A 55 2.60 9.92 -0.27
C LEU A 55 2.79 9.46 1.18
N SER A 56 1.80 9.76 2.02
CA SER A 56 1.80 9.44 3.45
C SER A 56 0.74 8.41 3.83
N ALA A 57 -0.27 8.24 2.98
CA ALA A 57 -1.39 7.32 3.20
C ALA A 57 -1.68 6.49 1.94
N LEU A 58 -1.64 5.17 2.07
CA LEU A 58 -1.99 4.21 1.03
C LEU A 58 -2.89 3.12 1.62
N GLY A 59 -4.14 3.08 1.15
CA GLY A 59 -5.12 2.07 1.54
C GLY A 59 -5.49 1.19 0.35
N ILE A 60 -5.12 -0.09 0.39
CA ILE A 60 -5.45 -1.06 -0.66
C ILE A 60 -6.18 -2.29 -0.13
N GLN A 61 -6.44 -2.36 1.18
CA GLN A 61 -7.11 -3.46 1.85
C GLN A 61 -8.48 -3.80 1.24
N ASP A 62 -8.97 -5.02 1.45
CA ASP A 62 -10.24 -5.50 0.89
C ASP A 62 -10.33 -5.42 -0.65
N ASN A 63 -9.21 -5.66 -1.32
CA ASN A 63 -9.14 -5.95 -2.75
C ASN A 63 -8.68 -7.40 -2.98
N PRO A 64 -9.05 -8.05 -4.09
CA PRO A 64 -8.55 -9.37 -4.48
C PRO A 64 -7.10 -9.35 -5.02
N ILE A 65 -6.26 -8.42 -4.54
CA ILE A 65 -4.81 -8.39 -4.79
C ILE A 65 -4.18 -9.56 -4.05
N GLN A 66 -3.37 -10.35 -4.75
CA GLN A 66 -2.63 -11.48 -4.18
C GLN A 66 -1.24 -11.53 -4.80
N GLN A 67 -0.21 -11.59 -3.97
CA GLN A 67 1.17 -11.86 -4.38
C GLN A 67 1.95 -12.48 -3.22
N ASP A 68 2.89 -13.38 -3.52
CA ASP A 68 3.63 -14.10 -2.48
C ASP A 68 4.53 -13.18 -1.65
N VAL A 69 5.18 -12.22 -2.31
CA VAL A 69 6.13 -11.30 -1.68
C VAL A 69 5.80 -9.87 -2.12
N LEU A 70 5.58 -8.99 -1.16
CA LEU A 70 5.54 -7.55 -1.39
C LEU A 70 6.89 -6.94 -1.01
N VAL A 71 7.52 -6.23 -1.95
CA VAL A 71 8.72 -5.43 -1.69
C VAL A 71 8.30 -3.99 -1.41
N VAL A 72 8.74 -3.45 -0.28
CA VAL A 72 8.48 -2.07 0.15
C VAL A 72 9.76 -1.23 0.12
N PRO A 73 9.70 0.08 -0.17
CA PRO A 73 10.87 0.94 -0.08
C PRO A 73 11.49 0.94 1.32
N LYS A 74 12.80 1.14 1.43
CA LYS A 74 13.39 1.45 2.73
C LYS A 74 12.75 2.68 3.37
N GLY A 75 12.52 2.59 4.68
CA GLY A 75 11.85 3.66 5.42
C GLY A 75 10.33 3.68 5.20
N THR A 76 9.74 2.58 4.74
CA THR A 76 8.27 2.39 4.69
C THR A 76 7.60 2.62 6.06
N ASP A 77 8.34 2.46 7.16
CA ASP A 77 7.91 2.87 8.50
C ASP A 77 7.50 4.37 8.60
N SER A 78 7.90 5.20 7.62
CA SER A 78 7.50 6.62 7.53
C SER A 78 6.13 6.85 6.90
N LEU A 79 5.55 5.84 6.24
CA LEU A 79 4.15 5.88 5.82
C LEU A 79 3.28 5.86 7.08
N GLN A 80 2.62 6.99 7.34
CA GLN A 80 1.77 7.13 8.53
C GLN A 80 0.62 6.14 8.50
N ASP A 81 0.03 5.94 7.31
CA ASP A 81 -1.12 5.08 7.10
C ASP A 81 -0.88 4.15 5.91
N PHE A 82 -0.09 3.10 6.10
CA PHE A 82 0.00 2.00 5.14
C PHE A 82 -0.84 0.82 5.61
N THR A 83 -2.01 0.63 4.98
CA THR A 83 -2.96 -0.43 5.36
C THR A 83 -3.07 -1.49 4.28
N VAL A 84 -2.71 -2.73 4.64
CA VAL A 84 -2.79 -3.92 3.80
C VAL A 84 -3.63 -5.00 4.46
N GLY A 85 -4.30 -5.84 3.67
CA GLY A 85 -5.09 -6.95 4.20
C GLY A 85 -4.23 -8.14 4.61
N PRO A 86 -4.62 -8.91 5.65
CA PRO A 86 -3.83 -10.04 6.19
C PRO A 86 -3.63 -11.20 5.21
N SER A 87 -4.39 -11.24 4.11
CA SER A 87 -4.36 -12.32 3.11
C SER A 87 -3.90 -11.85 1.73
N MET A 88 -3.44 -10.60 1.62
CA MET A 88 -2.98 -10.04 0.33
C MET A 88 -1.56 -10.49 -0.02
N PHE A 89 -0.72 -10.66 1.02
CA PHE A 89 0.71 -10.89 0.85
C PHE A 89 1.17 -12.05 1.74
N GLY A 90 1.95 -12.98 1.18
CA GLY A 90 2.56 -14.06 1.95
C GLY A 90 3.69 -13.55 2.86
N MET A 91 4.47 -12.60 2.35
CA MET A 91 5.58 -11.97 3.04
C MET A 91 5.72 -10.51 2.60
N ILE A 92 6.18 -9.66 3.52
CA ILE A 92 6.55 -8.28 3.23
C ILE A 92 8.03 -8.12 3.57
N ILE A 93 8.82 -7.65 2.61
CA ILE A 93 10.25 -7.39 2.77
C ILE A 93 10.60 -5.99 2.25
N ASP A 94 11.69 -5.40 2.71
CA ASP A 94 12.29 -4.28 2.00
C ASP A 94 13.29 -4.72 0.92
N GLU A 95 13.93 -3.73 0.29
CA GLU A 95 14.91 -3.90 -0.78
C GLU A 95 16.17 -4.69 -0.35
N ASP A 96 16.49 -4.76 0.94
CA ASP A 96 17.58 -5.59 1.47
C ASP A 96 17.12 -7.00 1.85
N GLY A 97 15.82 -7.27 1.78
CA GLY A 97 15.21 -8.50 2.24
C GLY A 97 14.89 -8.53 3.74
N GLU A 98 14.94 -7.39 4.43
CA GLU A 98 14.49 -7.33 5.83
C GLU A 98 12.98 -7.52 5.89
N GLN A 99 12.52 -8.45 6.72
CA GLN A 99 11.11 -8.79 6.82
C GLN A 99 10.34 -7.77 7.68
N TYR A 100 9.11 -7.49 7.27
CA TYR A 100 8.14 -6.72 8.02
C TYR A 100 7.02 -7.64 8.50
N SER A 101 6.51 -7.35 9.70
CA SER A 101 5.29 -7.97 10.22
C SER A 101 4.10 -7.04 10.05
N MET A 102 2.95 -7.66 9.82
CA MET A 102 1.66 -7.01 9.93
C MET A 102 1.23 -7.04 11.39
N GLN A 103 0.99 -5.88 11.98
CA GLN A 103 0.35 -5.74 13.28
C GLN A 103 -1.08 -5.26 13.08
N ILE A 104 -2.03 -5.97 13.68
CA ILE A 104 -3.41 -5.50 13.80
C ILE A 104 -3.43 -4.60 15.03
N ASP A 105 -3.69 -3.31 14.83
CA ASP A 105 -3.93 -2.41 15.96
C ASP A 105 -5.25 -2.83 16.62
N ALA A 106 -5.20 -3.33 17.86
CA ALA A 106 -6.38 -3.79 18.58
C ALA A 106 -7.41 -2.67 18.85
N ALA A 107 -7.03 -1.40 18.71
CA ALA A 107 -7.91 -0.24 18.82
C ALA A 107 -8.48 0.22 17.47
N SER A 108 -8.07 -0.40 16.35
CA SER A 108 -8.42 0.02 14.99
C SER A 108 -8.70 -1.17 14.07
N THR A 109 -9.24 -0.92 12.88
CA THR A 109 -9.24 -1.91 11.78
C THR A 109 -7.99 -1.78 10.90
N ARG A 110 -7.05 -0.91 11.30
CA ARG A 110 -5.80 -0.66 10.61
C ARG A 110 -4.81 -1.80 10.88
N VAL A 111 -4.24 -2.30 9.79
CA VAL A 111 -3.10 -3.21 9.80
C VAL A 111 -1.89 -2.35 9.45
N CYS A 112 -0.97 -2.18 10.41
CA CYS A 112 0.27 -1.46 10.17
C CYS A 112 1.37 -2.45 9.81
N VAL A 113 2.25 -2.07 8.89
CA VAL A 113 3.44 -2.83 8.54
C VAL A 113 4.61 -2.23 9.30
N GLN A 114 5.31 -3.04 10.07
CA GLN A 114 6.46 -2.61 10.87
C GLN A 114 7.60 -3.60 10.70
N LYS A 115 8.84 -3.13 10.82
CA LYS A 115 10.01 -4.01 10.81
C LYS A 115 9.83 -5.15 11.83
N TYR A 116 10.10 -6.38 11.39
CA TYR A 116 10.04 -7.54 12.26
C TYR A 116 11.19 -7.49 13.27
N GLN A 117 10.87 -7.30 14.56
CA GLN A 117 11.81 -7.49 15.66
C GLN A 117 11.61 -8.89 16.25
N LYS A 118 12.65 -9.73 16.20
CA LYS A 118 12.65 -11.02 16.87
C LYS A 118 13.05 -10.78 18.32
N ASP A 119 12.11 -10.93 19.25
CA ASP A 119 12.41 -10.88 20.68
C ASP A 119 13.51 -11.91 21.00
N MET A 120 14.57 -11.45 21.69
CA MET A 120 15.69 -12.29 22.15
C MET A 120 15.30 -13.16 23.34
#